data_AF-A0A8X6JXK9-F1
#
_entry.id   AF-A0A8X6JXK9-F1
#
_cell.length_a   1.000
_cell.length_b   1.000
_cell.length_c   1.000
_cell.angle_alpha   90.00
_cell.angle_beta   90.00
_cell.angle_gamma   90.00
#
_symmetry.space_group_name_H-M   'P 1'
#
loop_
_entity.id
_entity.type
_entity.pdbx_description
1 polymer ?
#
loop_
_entity_poly.entity_id
_entity_poly.type
_entity_poly.pdbx_seq_one_letter_code
_entity_poly.pdbx_strand_id
1 'polypeptide(L)'
;MEAVKSQSSSDSNSDTEDDETSKTNLNGNVDFHTLDKLKQCGGFDESKFYQYLNELPEEILSSLLKGLNEANNALILENDIYDFILREDEIVQNALEMLEMDLQSQNAEDTYEPLSHMEKCYFADKRLKKLEKELKQKISISLSEIQNLEFQLQSLNISLEALKEAQETFNQNVRFGGRHPVTKRVILQKVAKYFDDSIKSKMAMTNRYKIQIKSDIMERNKLFSQIKEQEKRLASLDLMKFKEAKFEHETSCKFLLQHKEQLAKCKSKHSSLVQSIAELRKFLEKVESEIQQIQASLHKKESMKKVMIAEKIRNDQKVEELNAAMRKIRLDPRRHNLPEVFQYAVIKKENESLKKNIKKWQNKVVVAEQANMMHLNALKKKWKQR
;
A
#
# COMPACT_ATOMS: atom_id res chain seq x y z
N MET A 1 34.90 -12.51 -57.31
CA MET A 1 35.54 -13.82 -57.10
C MET A 1 34.55 -14.62 -56.27
N GLU A 2 33.56 -15.19 -56.96
CA GLU A 2 33.44 -16.65 -57.22
C GLU A 2 33.11 -17.40 -55.93
N ALA A 3 31.82 -17.69 -55.70
CA ALA A 3 31.14 -18.97 -55.95
C ALA A 3 30.96 -19.68 -54.60
N VAL A 4 29.86 -20.33 -54.20
CA VAL A 4 28.94 -21.23 -54.90
C VAL A 4 27.58 -21.16 -54.18
N LYS A 5 26.49 -21.15 -54.97
CA LYS A 5 25.09 -21.30 -54.55
C LYS A 5 24.65 -22.71 -54.96
N SER A 6 24.01 -23.45 -54.05
CA SER A 6 23.33 -24.70 -54.38
C SER A 6 21.92 -24.65 -53.79
N GLN A 7 20.93 -24.47 -54.66
CA GLN A 7 19.51 -24.69 -54.42
C GLN A 7 19.18 -26.16 -54.70
N SER A 8 18.27 -26.76 -53.93
CA SER A 8 17.55 -27.98 -54.33
C SER A 8 16.06 -27.79 -54.05
N SER A 9 15.33 -27.45 -55.10
CA SER A 9 13.88 -27.50 -55.24
C SER A 9 13.56 -28.64 -56.21
N SER A 10 12.64 -29.53 -55.86
CA SER A 10 11.91 -30.33 -56.85
C SER A 10 10.55 -30.73 -56.27
N ASP A 11 9.56 -29.89 -56.58
CA ASP A 11 8.18 -30.32 -56.78
C ASP A 11 8.06 -30.85 -58.22
N SER A 12 7.33 -31.95 -58.41
CA SER A 12 6.43 -32.10 -59.57
C SER A 12 5.51 -33.29 -59.40
N ASN A 13 4.22 -32.97 -59.28
CA ASN A 13 3.06 -33.79 -59.63
C ASN A 13 3.18 -34.39 -61.04
N SER A 14 2.56 -35.56 -61.27
CA SER A 14 1.30 -35.68 -62.03
C SER A 14 0.97 -37.14 -62.37
N ASP A 15 -0.20 -37.57 -61.91
CA ASP A 15 -1.28 -38.24 -62.65
C ASP A 15 -0.92 -39.28 -63.72
N THR A 16 -1.40 -40.51 -63.51
CA THR A 16 -2.07 -41.30 -64.56
C THR A 16 -3.16 -42.15 -63.93
N GLU A 17 -4.34 -42.06 -64.54
CA GLU A 17 -5.60 -42.70 -64.20
C GLU A 17 -5.60 -44.21 -64.45
N ASP A 18 -6.38 -44.89 -63.61
CA ASP A 18 -7.26 -46.05 -63.83
C ASP A 18 -6.97 -47.03 -64.98
N ASP A 19 -6.73 -48.29 -64.60
CA ASP A 19 -7.42 -49.39 -65.27
C ASP A 19 -7.67 -50.54 -64.28
N GLU A 20 -8.94 -50.96 -64.23
CA GLU A 20 -9.46 -52.05 -63.40
C GLU A 20 -8.80 -53.39 -63.79
N THR A 21 -8.35 -54.18 -62.82
CA THR A 21 -8.61 -55.63 -62.82
C THR A 21 -8.41 -56.23 -61.44
N SER A 22 -9.52 -56.73 -60.91
CA SER A 22 -9.63 -57.47 -59.67
C SER A 22 -8.77 -58.75 -59.70
N LYS A 23 -7.72 -58.81 -58.89
CA LYS A 23 -7.12 -60.08 -58.43
C LYS A 23 -6.74 -59.95 -56.95
N THR A 24 -7.62 -60.47 -56.11
CA THR A 24 -7.36 -60.85 -54.73
C THR A 24 -6.12 -61.75 -54.68
N ASN A 25 -5.02 -61.26 -54.11
CA ASN A 25 -3.88 -62.09 -53.71
C ASN A 25 -3.24 -61.49 -52.45
N LEU A 26 -3.80 -61.90 -51.31
CA LEU A 26 -3.10 -62.38 -50.11
C LEU A 26 -1.65 -61.88 -49.92
N ASN A 27 -1.49 -60.59 -49.61
CA ASN A 27 -0.31 -60.11 -48.89
C ASN A 27 -0.74 -59.90 -47.44
N GLY A 28 -0.42 -60.89 -46.60
CA GLY A 28 -0.77 -60.96 -45.18
C GLY A 28 -0.01 -59.96 -44.32
N ASN A 29 -0.31 -58.67 -44.49
CA ASN A 29 0.07 -57.63 -43.55
C ASN A 29 -1.12 -57.39 -42.62
N VAL A 30 -0.94 -57.62 -41.32
CA VAL A 30 -1.95 -57.36 -40.30
C VAL A 30 -2.25 -55.86 -40.31
N ASP A 31 -3.49 -55.48 -40.60
CA ASP A 31 -3.93 -54.09 -40.54
C ASP A 31 -4.07 -53.65 -39.07
N PHE A 32 -2.98 -53.16 -38.48
CA PHE A 32 -2.93 -52.66 -37.10
C PHE A 32 -4.00 -51.58 -36.81
N HIS A 33 -4.56 -50.96 -37.85
CA HIS A 33 -5.58 -49.93 -37.71
C HIS A 33 -6.96 -50.51 -37.31
N THR A 34 -7.24 -51.77 -37.65
CA THR A 34 -8.47 -52.46 -37.20
C THR A 34 -8.37 -52.94 -35.76
N LEU A 35 -7.17 -53.34 -35.32
CA LEU A 35 -6.88 -53.69 -33.92
C LEU A 35 -6.99 -52.49 -32.98
N ASP A 36 -6.49 -51.32 -33.38
CA ASP A 36 -6.62 -50.10 -32.57
C ASP A 36 -8.07 -49.60 -32.48
N LYS A 37 -8.86 -49.76 -33.54
CA LYS A 37 -10.30 -49.44 -33.52
C LYS A 37 -11.08 -50.33 -32.55
N LEU A 38 -10.75 -51.62 -32.46
CA LEU A 38 -11.35 -52.55 -31.49
C LEU A 38 -11.00 -52.18 -30.04
N LYS A 39 -9.83 -51.58 -29.79
CA LYS A 39 -9.38 -51.16 -28.45
C LYS A 39 -9.96 -49.81 -28.02
N GLN A 40 -10.22 -48.90 -28.95
CA GLN A 40 -10.75 -47.55 -28.66
C GLN A 40 -12.29 -47.51 -28.54
N CYS A 41 -13.02 -48.49 -29.06
CA CYS A 41 -14.43 -48.66 -28.73
C CYS A 41 -14.53 -49.14 -27.28
N GLY A 42 -15.04 -48.30 -26.37
CA GLY A 42 -15.05 -48.43 -24.90
C GLY A 42 -15.80 -49.63 -24.28
N GLY A 43 -15.65 -50.81 -24.85
CA GLY A 43 -16.06 -52.10 -24.33
C GLY A 43 -15.19 -53.16 -25.02
N PHE A 44 -13.97 -53.34 -24.52
CA PHE A 44 -13.06 -54.37 -25.01
C PHE A 44 -13.65 -55.75 -24.68
N ASP A 45 -14.27 -56.37 -25.68
CA ASP A 45 -14.85 -57.71 -25.55
C ASP A 45 -13.77 -58.73 -25.94
N GLU A 46 -13.06 -59.22 -24.92
CA GLU A 46 -11.98 -60.22 -25.03
C GLU A 46 -12.38 -61.39 -25.94
N SER A 47 -13.63 -61.81 -25.86
CA SER A 47 -14.21 -62.93 -26.63
C SER A 47 -14.08 -62.74 -28.14
N LYS A 48 -14.31 -61.51 -28.63
CA LYS A 48 -14.23 -61.18 -30.07
C LYS A 48 -12.80 -61.10 -30.56
N PHE A 49 -11.89 -60.65 -29.69
CA PHE A 49 -10.47 -60.62 -29.98
C PHE A 49 -9.89 -62.03 -30.10
N TYR A 50 -10.27 -62.94 -29.19
CA TYR A 50 -9.86 -64.36 -29.28
C TYR A 50 -10.45 -65.09 -30.50
N GLN A 51 -11.68 -64.77 -30.91
CA GLN A 51 -12.24 -65.30 -32.17
C GLN A 51 -11.44 -64.83 -33.38
N TYR A 52 -11.12 -63.54 -33.46
CA TYR A 52 -10.30 -62.99 -34.55
C TYR A 52 -8.89 -63.60 -34.59
N LEU A 53 -8.28 -63.84 -33.43
CA LEU A 53 -6.98 -64.52 -33.35
C LEU A 53 -7.04 -65.99 -33.81
N ASN A 54 -8.14 -66.69 -33.56
CA ASN A 54 -8.33 -68.09 -33.99
C ASN A 54 -8.62 -68.21 -35.50
N GLU A 55 -9.13 -67.15 -36.14
CA GLU A 55 -9.42 -67.13 -37.58
C GLU A 55 -8.20 -66.75 -38.44
N LEU A 56 -7.11 -66.28 -37.82
CA LEU A 56 -5.89 -65.90 -38.52
C LEU A 56 -5.06 -67.14 -38.95
N PRO A 57 -4.48 -67.14 -40.16
CA PRO A 57 -3.57 -68.20 -40.61
C PRO A 57 -2.37 -68.34 -39.66
N GLU A 58 -1.91 -69.57 -39.43
CA GLU A 58 -0.77 -69.87 -38.55
C GLU A 58 0.50 -69.10 -38.91
N GLU A 59 0.74 -68.84 -40.20
CA GLU A 59 1.88 -68.04 -40.68
C GLU A 59 1.82 -66.58 -40.19
N ILE A 60 0.62 -65.98 -40.18
CA ILE A 60 0.40 -64.60 -39.73
C ILE A 60 0.46 -64.54 -38.20
N LEU A 61 -0.11 -65.54 -37.52
CA LEU A 61 -0.04 -65.64 -36.05
C LEU A 61 1.41 -65.80 -35.58
N SER A 62 2.22 -66.61 -36.27
CA SER A 62 3.66 -66.77 -36.01
C SER A 62 4.44 -65.47 -36.22
N SER A 63 4.15 -64.74 -37.29
CA SER A 63 4.74 -63.43 -37.53
C SER A 63 4.36 -62.39 -36.47
N LEU A 64 3.10 -62.38 -36.03
CA LEU A 64 2.61 -61.49 -34.97
C LEU A 64 3.28 -61.83 -33.63
N LEU A 65 3.39 -63.11 -33.29
CA LEU A 65 4.01 -63.56 -32.05
C LEU A 65 5.51 -63.24 -32.03
N LYS A 66 6.18 -63.34 -33.19
CA LYS A 66 7.57 -62.92 -33.34
C LYS A 66 7.72 -61.40 -33.14
N GLY A 67 6.87 -60.60 -33.78
CA GLY A 67 6.87 -59.14 -33.61
C GLY A 67 6.55 -58.70 -32.18
N LEU A 68 5.62 -59.40 -31.50
CA LEU A 68 5.29 -59.15 -30.10
C LEU A 68 6.48 -59.50 -29.19
N ASN A 69 7.19 -60.59 -29.48
CA ASN A 69 8.37 -60.99 -28.73
C ASN A 69 9.53 -60.01 -28.94
N GLU A 70 9.73 -59.51 -30.16
CA GLU A 70 10.70 -58.46 -30.47
C GLU A 70 10.37 -57.14 -29.75
N ALA A 71 9.11 -56.73 -29.74
CA ALA A 71 8.67 -55.55 -28.98
C ALA A 71 8.83 -55.72 -27.47
N ASN A 72 8.53 -56.91 -26.94
CA ASN A 72 8.72 -57.21 -25.53
C ASN A 72 10.21 -57.20 -25.15
N ASN A 73 11.08 -57.75 -26.00
CA ASN A 73 12.53 -57.69 -25.79
C ASN A 73 13.06 -56.25 -25.85
N ALA A 74 12.50 -55.39 -26.72
CA ALA A 74 12.85 -53.98 -26.76
C ALA A 74 12.45 -53.25 -25.47
N LEU A 75 11.26 -53.53 -24.93
CA LEU A 75 10.81 -52.98 -23.64
C LEU A 75 11.65 -53.46 -22.46
N ILE A 76 12.08 -54.73 -22.48
CA ILE A 76 13.00 -55.27 -21.46
C ILE A 76 14.33 -54.54 -21.52
N LEU A 77 14.91 -54.35 -22.71
CA LEU A 77 16.16 -53.59 -22.88
C LEU A 77 16.02 -52.12 -22.46
N GLU A 78 14.88 -51.50 -22.75
CA GLU A 78 14.58 -50.13 -22.33
C GLU A 78 14.50 -50.04 -20.79
N ASN A 79 13.83 -50.99 -20.15
CA ASN A 79 13.80 -51.10 -18.70
C ASN A 79 15.19 -51.35 -18.10
N ASP A 80 16.02 -52.19 -18.73
CA ASP A 80 17.40 -52.43 -18.28
C ASP A 80 18.25 -51.14 -18.35
N ILE A 81 18.06 -50.32 -19.38
CA ILE A 81 18.71 -49.01 -19.50
C ILE A 81 18.20 -48.05 -18.42
N TYR A 82 16.90 -48.02 -18.16
CA TYR A 82 16.34 -47.22 -17.08
C TYR A 82 16.88 -47.67 -15.72
N ASP A 83 16.91 -48.97 -15.43
CA ASP A 83 17.49 -49.52 -14.21
C ASP A 83 18.99 -49.19 -14.08
N PHE A 84 19.74 -49.21 -15.18
CA PHE A 84 21.14 -48.82 -15.19
C PHE A 84 21.34 -47.34 -14.85
N ILE A 85 20.55 -46.46 -15.48
CA ILE A 85 20.58 -45.01 -15.21
C ILE A 85 20.15 -44.72 -13.76
N LEU A 86 19.13 -45.43 -13.26
CA LEU A 86 18.63 -45.28 -11.89
C LEU A 86 19.62 -45.78 -10.84
N ARG A 87 20.50 -46.75 -11.17
CA ARG A 87 21.54 -47.27 -10.27
C ARG A 87 22.83 -46.45 -10.27
N GLU A 88 23.19 -45.81 -11.38
CA GLU A 88 24.43 -45.01 -11.45
C GLU A 88 24.25 -43.56 -10.97
N ASP A 89 23.01 -43.06 -10.94
CA ASP A 89 22.74 -41.69 -10.52
C ASP A 89 22.41 -41.63 -9.01
N GLU A 90 23.42 -41.38 -8.16
CA GLU A 90 23.29 -41.23 -6.70
C GLU A 90 22.16 -40.27 -6.30
N ILE A 91 21.83 -39.30 -7.16
CA ILE A 91 20.76 -38.32 -6.91
C ILE A 91 19.39 -38.98 -6.97
N VAL A 92 19.19 -39.93 -7.89
CA VAL A 92 17.90 -40.61 -8.07
C VAL A 92 17.73 -41.71 -7.03
N GLN A 93 18.81 -42.39 -6.66
CA GLN A 93 18.80 -43.38 -5.59
C GLN A 93 18.46 -42.75 -4.22
N ASN A 94 19.05 -41.59 -3.92
CA ASN A 94 18.68 -40.80 -2.74
C ASN A 94 17.22 -40.27 -2.80
N ALA A 95 16.71 -39.95 -3.99
CA ALA A 95 15.32 -39.52 -4.16
C ALA A 95 14.32 -40.67 -4.01
N LEU A 96 14.67 -41.88 -4.48
CA LEU A 96 13.90 -43.10 -4.31
C LEU A 96 13.91 -43.56 -2.85
N GLU A 97 15.05 -43.53 -2.16
CA GLU A 97 15.11 -43.83 -0.73
C GLU A 97 14.31 -42.81 0.10
N MET A 98 14.36 -41.52 -0.24
CA MET A 98 13.47 -40.53 0.39
C MET A 98 11.99 -40.80 0.11
N LEU A 99 11.64 -41.17 -1.13
CA LEU A 99 10.25 -41.48 -1.50
C LEU A 99 9.75 -42.77 -0.85
N GLU A 100 10.60 -43.80 -0.70
CA GLU A 100 10.29 -45.02 0.03
C GLU A 100 10.16 -44.77 1.53
N MET A 101 11.03 -43.92 2.10
CA MET A 101 10.87 -43.46 3.48
C MET A 101 9.59 -42.63 3.67
N ASP A 102 9.24 -41.77 2.70
CA ASP A 102 8.00 -40.99 2.71
C ASP A 102 6.78 -41.90 2.58
N LEU A 103 6.78 -42.90 1.68
CA LEU A 103 5.71 -43.88 1.52
C LEU A 103 5.55 -44.80 2.74
N GLN A 104 6.65 -45.19 3.40
CA GLN A 104 6.60 -45.95 4.65
C GLN A 104 6.13 -45.09 5.82
N SER A 105 6.40 -43.78 5.80
CA SER A 105 5.89 -42.82 6.79
C SER A 105 4.42 -42.41 6.57
N GLN A 106 3.89 -42.57 5.35
CA GLN A 106 2.50 -42.26 4.99
C GLN A 106 1.46 -43.23 5.59
N ASN A 107 1.88 -44.30 6.28
CA ASN A 107 0.99 -45.12 7.10
C ASN A 107 0.70 -44.51 8.49
N ALA A 108 1.31 -43.38 8.84
CA ALA A 108 0.93 -42.57 9.98
C ALA A 108 0.12 -41.36 9.49
N GLU A 109 -1.08 -41.17 10.05
CA GLU A 109 -1.95 -40.01 9.83
C GLU A 109 -1.28 -38.71 10.29
N ASP A 110 -0.33 -38.19 9.51
CA ASP A 110 0.11 -36.81 9.68
C ASP A 110 -0.82 -35.90 8.90
N THR A 111 -1.74 -35.30 9.64
CA THR A 111 -2.57 -34.20 9.18
C THR A 111 -1.67 -32.99 8.95
N TYR A 112 -0.99 -32.94 7.80
CA TYR A 112 -0.27 -31.74 7.40
C TYR A 112 -1.28 -30.63 7.15
N GLU A 113 -1.31 -29.63 8.03
CA GLU A 113 -1.94 -28.35 7.69
C GLU A 113 -1.31 -27.86 6.38
N PRO A 114 -2.11 -27.65 5.32
CA PRO A 114 -1.56 -27.21 4.06
C PRO A 114 -0.87 -25.86 4.27
N LEU A 115 0.46 -25.83 4.04
CA LEU A 115 1.25 -24.60 4.15
C LEU A 115 0.51 -23.45 3.47
N SER A 116 0.49 -22.31 4.15
CA SER A 116 -0.12 -21.09 3.64
C SER A 116 0.52 -20.73 2.29
N HIS A 117 -0.27 -20.14 1.39
CA HIS A 117 0.22 -19.76 0.06
C HIS A 117 1.51 -18.91 0.13
N MET A 118 1.61 -18.04 1.14
CA MET A 118 2.81 -17.23 1.38
C MET A 118 4.03 -18.05 1.79
N GLU A 119 3.85 -19.10 2.57
CA GLU A 119 4.94 -20.00 2.98
C GLU A 119 5.42 -20.83 1.79
N LYS A 120 4.48 -21.29 0.94
CA LYS A 120 4.80 -21.97 -0.33
C LYS A 120 5.60 -21.05 -1.26
N CYS A 121 5.19 -19.79 -1.42
CA CYS A 121 5.95 -18.79 -2.19
C CYS A 121 7.35 -18.57 -1.59
N TYR A 122 7.47 -18.46 -0.27
CA TYR A 122 8.76 -18.29 0.39
C TYR A 122 9.71 -19.48 0.16
N PHE A 123 9.22 -20.72 0.28
CA PHE A 123 10.02 -21.92 0.01
C PHE A 123 10.38 -22.05 -1.47
N ALA A 124 9.45 -21.73 -2.37
CA ALA A 124 9.70 -21.69 -3.82
C ALA A 124 10.80 -20.67 -4.15
N ASP A 125 10.72 -19.45 -3.63
CA ASP A 125 11.74 -18.41 -3.82
C ASP A 125 13.10 -18.82 -3.25
N LYS A 126 13.10 -19.44 -2.06
CA LYS A 126 14.34 -19.93 -1.44
C LYS A 126 14.97 -21.05 -2.28
N ARG A 127 14.16 -21.97 -2.80
CA ARG A 127 14.62 -23.06 -3.66
C ARG A 127 15.11 -22.52 -5.00
N LEU A 128 14.40 -21.57 -5.59
CA LEU A 128 14.78 -20.88 -6.82
C LEU A 128 16.13 -20.18 -6.65
N LYS A 129 16.31 -19.41 -5.58
CA LYS A 129 17.61 -18.79 -5.25
C LYS A 129 18.73 -19.81 -5.02
N LYS A 130 18.42 -20.97 -4.46
CA LYS A 130 19.41 -22.06 -4.29
C LYS A 130 19.80 -22.66 -5.65
N LEU A 131 18.82 -22.96 -6.50
CA LEU A 131 19.03 -23.48 -7.85
C LEU A 131 19.79 -22.48 -8.72
N GLU A 132 19.48 -21.19 -8.64
CA GLU A 132 20.23 -20.14 -9.35
C GLU A 132 21.70 -20.09 -8.93
N LYS A 133 22.00 -20.29 -7.64
CA LYS A 133 23.37 -20.35 -7.15
C LYS A 133 24.09 -21.61 -7.62
N GLU A 134 23.43 -22.77 -7.54
CA GLU A 134 23.95 -24.05 -8.03
C GLU A 134 24.22 -23.99 -9.55
N LEU A 135 23.32 -23.38 -10.32
CA LEU A 135 23.48 -23.18 -11.76
C LEU A 135 24.68 -22.27 -12.06
N LYS A 136 24.80 -21.12 -11.37
CA LYS A 136 25.96 -20.22 -11.53
C LYS A 136 27.28 -20.91 -11.20
N GLN A 137 27.28 -21.74 -10.16
CA GLN A 137 28.46 -22.54 -9.79
C GLN A 137 28.80 -23.56 -10.87
N LYS A 138 27.82 -24.31 -11.38
CA LYS A 138 28.04 -25.28 -12.48
C LYS A 138 28.54 -24.59 -13.76
N ILE A 139 27.98 -23.43 -14.11
CA ILE A 139 28.45 -22.62 -15.25
C ILE A 139 29.90 -22.18 -15.03
N SER A 140 30.24 -21.70 -13.83
CA SER A 140 31.62 -21.31 -13.51
C SER A 140 32.61 -22.47 -13.61
N ILE A 141 32.24 -23.66 -13.14
CA ILE A 141 33.09 -24.86 -13.20
C ILE A 141 33.27 -25.30 -14.66
N SER A 142 32.17 -25.46 -15.39
CA SER A 142 32.21 -25.88 -16.81
C SER A 142 32.99 -24.90 -17.69
N LEU A 143 32.86 -23.59 -17.47
CA LEU A 143 33.68 -22.60 -18.19
C LEU A 143 35.17 -22.75 -17.87
N SER A 144 35.53 -23.02 -16.61
CA SER A 144 36.92 -23.27 -16.23
C SER A 144 37.46 -24.57 -16.85
N GLU A 145 36.63 -25.60 -16.96
CA GLU A 145 36.99 -26.87 -17.61
C GLU A 145 37.17 -26.70 -19.12
N ILE A 146 36.26 -25.98 -19.79
CA ILE A 146 36.37 -25.63 -21.21
C ILE A 146 37.67 -24.89 -21.45
N GLN A 147 37.98 -23.87 -20.66
CA GLN A 147 39.24 -23.13 -20.78
C GLN A 147 40.45 -24.05 -20.58
N ASN A 148 40.42 -24.96 -19.61
CA ASN A 148 41.52 -25.92 -19.39
C ASN A 148 41.70 -26.86 -20.59
N LEU A 149 40.61 -27.38 -21.16
CA LEU A 149 40.65 -28.22 -22.35
C LEU A 149 41.15 -27.44 -23.57
N GLU A 150 40.76 -26.20 -23.75
CA GLU A 150 41.28 -25.31 -24.80
C GLU A 150 42.80 -25.10 -24.64
N PHE A 151 43.27 -24.85 -23.43
CA PHE A 151 44.71 -24.73 -23.15
C PHE A 151 45.46 -26.05 -23.44
N GLN A 152 44.89 -27.19 -23.08
CA GLN A 152 45.48 -28.51 -23.39
C GLN A 152 45.54 -28.75 -24.91
N LEU A 153 44.48 -28.42 -25.64
CA LEU A 153 44.43 -28.53 -27.10
C LEU A 153 45.49 -27.64 -27.75
N GLN A 154 45.63 -26.38 -27.30
CA GLN A 154 46.69 -25.49 -27.79
C GLN A 154 48.08 -26.04 -27.50
N SER A 155 48.32 -26.57 -26.30
CA SER A 155 49.60 -27.19 -25.92
C SER A 155 49.93 -28.40 -26.82
N LEU A 156 48.95 -29.26 -27.08
CA LEU A 156 49.09 -30.41 -27.98
C LEU A 156 49.38 -29.97 -29.42
N ASN A 157 48.70 -28.93 -29.91
CA ASN A 157 48.95 -28.40 -31.26
C ASN A 157 50.38 -27.87 -31.40
N ILE A 158 50.88 -27.10 -30.42
CA ILE A 158 52.26 -26.62 -30.39
C ILE A 158 53.24 -27.80 -30.36
N SER A 159 52.95 -28.84 -29.56
CA SER A 159 53.79 -30.04 -29.49
C SER A 159 53.82 -30.80 -30.82
N LEU A 160 52.67 -30.93 -31.48
CA LEU A 160 52.53 -31.59 -32.77
C LEU A 160 53.27 -30.84 -33.87
N GLU A 161 53.20 -29.51 -33.89
CA GLU A 161 53.95 -28.67 -34.83
C GLU A 161 55.46 -28.78 -34.60
N ALA A 162 55.92 -28.75 -33.35
CA ALA A 162 57.33 -28.96 -33.01
C ALA A 162 57.83 -30.37 -33.40
N LEU A 163 56.98 -31.40 -33.32
CA LEU A 163 57.31 -32.75 -33.78
C LEU A 163 57.43 -32.82 -35.30
N LYS A 164 56.53 -32.15 -36.04
CA LYS A 164 56.61 -32.05 -37.51
C LYS A 164 57.90 -31.36 -37.95
N GLU A 165 58.25 -30.23 -37.34
CA GLU A 165 59.52 -29.53 -37.61
C GLU A 165 60.73 -30.41 -37.29
N ALA A 166 60.72 -31.12 -36.15
CA ALA A 166 61.79 -32.05 -35.79
C ALA A 166 61.90 -33.22 -36.78
N GLN A 167 60.78 -33.71 -37.29
CA GLN A 167 60.75 -34.76 -38.30
C GLN A 167 61.30 -34.27 -39.65
N GLU A 168 60.92 -33.06 -40.08
CA GLU A 168 61.41 -32.45 -41.32
C GLU A 168 62.91 -32.19 -41.27
N THR A 169 63.40 -31.58 -40.18
CA THR A 169 64.83 -31.31 -39.97
C THR A 169 65.65 -32.61 -39.89
N PHE A 170 65.13 -33.65 -39.24
CA PHE A 170 65.75 -34.97 -39.24
C PHE A 170 65.79 -35.58 -40.65
N ASN A 171 64.69 -35.50 -41.39
CA ASN A 171 64.64 -36.01 -42.76
C ASN A 171 65.65 -35.28 -43.66
N GLN A 172 65.73 -33.96 -43.59
CA GLN A 172 66.67 -33.16 -44.38
C GLN A 172 68.13 -33.49 -44.02
N ASN A 173 68.49 -33.46 -42.74
CA ASN A 173 69.90 -33.57 -42.31
C ASN A 173 70.41 -35.02 -42.27
N VAL A 174 69.56 -35.97 -41.91
CA VAL A 174 69.96 -37.37 -41.67
C VAL A 174 69.49 -38.28 -42.81
N ARG A 175 68.20 -38.22 -43.17
CA ARG A 175 67.63 -39.15 -44.17
C ARG A 175 68.10 -38.82 -45.58
N PHE A 176 68.17 -37.55 -45.97
CA PHE A 176 68.57 -37.12 -47.31
C PHE A 176 70.03 -36.63 -47.34
N GLY A 177 70.39 -35.65 -46.51
CA GLY A 177 71.76 -35.10 -46.45
C GLY A 177 72.78 -35.99 -45.73
N GLY A 178 72.32 -37.02 -45.02
CA GLY A 178 73.15 -37.92 -44.23
C GLY A 178 73.58 -39.21 -44.94
N ARG A 179 73.12 -39.45 -46.17
CA ARG A 179 73.45 -40.65 -46.93
C ARG A 179 74.82 -40.55 -47.59
N HIS A 180 75.53 -41.68 -47.60
CA HIS A 180 76.76 -41.81 -48.37
C HIS A 180 76.41 -41.78 -49.88
N PRO A 181 77.11 -40.99 -50.71
CA PRO A 181 76.74 -40.74 -52.11
C PRO A 181 76.70 -42.02 -52.95
N VAL A 182 77.61 -42.97 -52.68
CA VAL A 182 77.72 -44.24 -53.42
C VAL A 182 76.82 -45.34 -52.84
N THR A 183 76.96 -45.68 -51.56
CA THR A 183 76.24 -46.81 -50.94
C THR A 183 74.79 -46.48 -50.54
N LYS A 184 74.38 -45.21 -50.61
CA LYS A 184 73.06 -44.70 -50.20
C LYS A 184 72.65 -45.04 -48.75
N ARG A 185 73.56 -45.59 -47.94
CA ARG A 185 73.37 -45.89 -46.51
C ARG A 185 73.56 -44.62 -45.68
N VAL A 186 72.84 -44.52 -44.57
CA VAL A 186 72.94 -43.40 -43.63
C VAL A 186 74.26 -43.48 -42.87
N ILE A 187 74.98 -42.37 -42.78
CA ILE A 187 76.23 -42.26 -42.04
C ILE A 187 75.91 -42.06 -40.56
N LEU A 188 76.26 -43.04 -39.72
CA LEU A 188 75.93 -43.05 -38.29
C LEU A 188 76.46 -41.82 -37.55
N GLN A 189 77.64 -41.32 -37.91
CA GLN A 189 78.23 -40.13 -37.29
C GLN A 189 77.40 -38.86 -37.50
N LYS A 190 76.72 -38.73 -38.65
CA LYS A 190 75.79 -37.61 -38.89
C LYS A 190 74.51 -37.73 -38.06
N VAL A 191 74.03 -38.96 -37.82
CA VAL A 191 72.91 -39.23 -36.91
C VAL A 191 73.29 -38.81 -35.48
N ALA A 192 74.45 -39.26 -35.00
CA ALA A 192 74.95 -38.92 -33.66
C ALA A 192 75.10 -37.39 -33.49
N LYS A 193 75.72 -36.72 -34.47
CA LYS A 193 75.87 -35.26 -34.46
C LYS A 193 74.54 -34.52 -34.42
N TYR A 194 73.54 -34.97 -35.20
CA TYR A 194 72.20 -34.38 -35.17
C TYR A 194 71.58 -34.45 -33.77
N PHE A 195 71.68 -35.60 -33.09
CA PHE A 195 71.16 -35.74 -31.73
C PHE A 195 71.92 -34.85 -30.73
N ASP A 196 73.25 -34.77 -30.81
CA ASP A 196 74.04 -33.88 -29.94
C ASP A 196 73.67 -32.40 -30.13
N ASP A 197 73.56 -31.95 -31.38
CA ASP A 197 73.20 -30.57 -31.71
C ASP A 197 71.74 -30.28 -31.29
N SER A 198 70.83 -31.23 -31.47
CA SER A 198 69.43 -31.14 -31.03
C SER A 198 69.32 -31.04 -29.51
N ILE A 199 70.04 -31.89 -28.76
CA ILE A 199 70.09 -31.86 -27.29
C ILE A 199 70.62 -30.50 -26.80
N LYS A 200 71.74 -30.01 -27.36
CA LYS A 200 72.30 -28.70 -27.00
C LYS A 200 71.33 -27.56 -27.26
N SER A 201 70.66 -27.57 -28.42
CA SER A 201 69.66 -26.57 -28.77
C SER A 201 68.46 -26.59 -27.81
N LYS A 202 67.92 -27.77 -27.50
CA LYS A 202 66.82 -27.93 -26.53
C LYS A 202 67.23 -27.50 -25.11
N MET A 203 68.47 -27.77 -24.69
CA MET A 203 68.99 -27.26 -23.41
C MET A 203 69.07 -25.74 -23.37
N ALA A 204 69.58 -25.11 -24.44
CA ALA A 204 69.64 -23.65 -24.55
C ALA A 204 68.24 -23.02 -24.49
N MET A 205 67.27 -23.58 -25.23
CA MET A 205 65.87 -23.15 -25.18
C MET A 205 65.23 -23.34 -23.80
N THR A 206 65.52 -24.46 -23.14
CA THR A 206 65.04 -24.71 -21.77
C THR A 206 65.55 -23.65 -20.79
N ASN A 207 66.82 -23.28 -20.89
CA ASN A 207 67.39 -22.22 -20.05
C ASN A 207 66.77 -20.85 -20.35
N ARG A 208 66.54 -20.54 -21.63
CA ARG A 208 65.83 -19.31 -22.04
C ARG A 208 64.43 -19.24 -21.44
N TYR A 209 63.64 -20.32 -21.57
CA TYR A 209 62.29 -20.37 -21.00
C TYR A 209 62.30 -20.31 -19.48
N LYS A 210 63.27 -20.93 -18.79
CA LYS A 210 63.41 -20.80 -17.33
C LYS A 210 63.62 -19.35 -16.90
N ILE A 211 64.45 -18.59 -17.63
CA ILE A 211 64.69 -17.17 -17.35
C ILE A 211 63.41 -16.36 -17.60
N GLN A 212 62.73 -16.63 -18.72
CA GLN A 212 61.48 -15.97 -19.07
C GLN A 212 60.38 -16.22 -18.03
N ILE A 213 60.15 -17.48 -17.64
CA ILE A 213 59.18 -17.85 -16.58
C ILE A 213 59.48 -17.09 -15.28
N LYS A 214 60.76 -17.00 -14.88
CA LYS A 214 61.14 -16.22 -13.68
C LYS A 214 60.81 -14.73 -13.83
N SER A 215 61.06 -14.15 -15.00
CA SER A 215 60.70 -12.76 -15.32
C SER A 215 59.19 -12.55 -15.25
N ASP A 216 58.40 -13.42 -15.87
CA ASP A 216 56.94 -13.34 -15.92
C ASP A 216 56.32 -13.50 -14.52
N ILE A 217 56.88 -14.39 -13.69
CA ILE A 217 56.47 -14.52 -12.28
C ILE A 217 56.72 -13.22 -11.50
N MET A 218 57.88 -12.59 -11.70
CA MET A 218 58.19 -11.32 -11.05
C MET A 218 57.24 -10.20 -11.51
N GLU A 219 56.95 -10.12 -12.80
CA GLU A 219 56.01 -9.14 -13.35
C GLU A 219 54.59 -9.37 -12.84
N ARG A 220 54.11 -10.62 -12.86
CA ARG A 220 52.81 -11.00 -12.29
C ARG A 220 52.71 -10.60 -10.82
N ASN A 221 53.74 -10.87 -10.01
CA ASN A 221 53.73 -10.52 -8.59
C ASN A 221 53.74 -8.99 -8.38
N LYS A 222 54.41 -8.23 -9.25
CA LYS A 222 54.37 -6.76 -9.25
C LYS A 222 52.96 -6.25 -9.56
N LEU A 223 52.35 -6.73 -10.64
CA LEU A 223 50.97 -6.35 -11.02
C LEU A 223 49.97 -6.71 -9.93
N PHE A 224 50.09 -7.91 -9.35
CA PHE A 224 49.22 -8.34 -8.25
C PHE A 224 49.36 -7.44 -7.01
N SER A 225 50.58 -6.99 -6.70
CA SER A 225 50.82 -6.04 -5.60
C SER A 225 50.19 -4.67 -5.89
N GLN A 226 50.25 -4.20 -7.13
CA GLN A 226 49.60 -2.96 -7.57
C GLN A 226 48.07 -3.05 -7.48
N ILE A 227 47.47 -4.17 -7.92
CA ILE A 227 46.03 -4.41 -7.80
C ILE A 227 45.61 -4.38 -6.33
N LYS A 228 46.33 -5.10 -5.45
CA LYS A 228 46.04 -5.08 -4.00
C LYS A 228 46.12 -3.69 -3.39
N GLU A 229 47.05 -2.85 -3.85
CA GLU A 229 47.15 -1.48 -3.39
C GLU A 229 45.97 -0.63 -3.88
N GLN A 230 45.56 -0.80 -5.13
CA GLN A 230 44.38 -0.14 -5.70
C GLN A 230 43.09 -0.56 -4.99
N GLU A 231 42.90 -1.86 -4.70
CA GLU A 231 41.77 -2.37 -3.93
C GLU A 231 41.70 -1.74 -2.53
N LYS A 232 42.84 -1.63 -1.84
CA LYS A 232 42.92 -0.93 -0.54
C LYS A 232 42.55 0.55 -0.66
N ARG A 233 43.01 1.23 -1.71
CA ARG A 233 42.64 2.64 -1.96
C ARG A 233 41.15 2.78 -2.24
N LEU A 234 40.56 1.91 -3.06
CA LEU A 234 39.12 1.89 -3.33
C LEU A 234 38.30 1.64 -2.05
N ALA A 235 38.68 0.63 -1.26
CA ALA A 235 38.02 0.36 0.02
C ALA A 235 38.11 1.56 0.99
N SER A 236 39.24 2.28 0.99
CA SER A 236 39.40 3.50 1.79
C SER A 236 38.52 4.66 1.31
N LEU A 237 38.34 4.79 -0.02
CA LEU A 237 37.49 5.80 -0.64
C LEU A 237 36.01 5.53 -0.31
N ASP A 238 35.58 4.28 -0.41
CA ASP A 238 34.20 3.88 -0.07
C ASP A 238 33.88 4.12 1.40
N LEU A 239 34.84 3.83 2.30
CA LEU A 239 34.68 4.12 3.72
C LEU A 239 34.62 5.64 4.00
N MET A 240 35.42 6.44 3.29
CA MET A 240 35.39 7.91 3.43
C MET A 240 34.05 8.47 2.94
N LYS A 241 33.58 8.06 1.76
CA LYS A 241 32.26 8.45 1.23
C LYS A 241 31.12 8.05 2.17
N PHE A 242 31.18 6.84 2.75
CA PHE A 242 30.20 6.41 3.73
C PHE A 242 30.20 7.30 4.99
N LYS A 243 31.38 7.66 5.50
CA LYS A 243 31.50 8.58 6.65
C LYS A 243 30.97 9.97 6.34
N GLU A 244 31.23 10.49 5.14
CA GLU A 244 30.72 11.78 4.66
C GLU A 244 29.18 11.76 4.58
N ALA A 245 28.61 10.76 3.89
CA ALA A 245 27.16 10.59 3.81
C ALA A 245 26.50 10.44 5.19
N LYS A 246 27.14 9.71 6.12
CA LYS A 246 26.68 9.59 7.50
C LYS A 246 26.70 10.94 8.23
N PHE A 247 27.77 11.72 8.05
CA PHE A 247 27.89 13.05 8.67
C PHE A 247 26.85 14.04 8.12
N GLU A 248 26.62 14.05 6.81
CA GLU A 248 25.57 14.86 6.17
C GLU A 248 24.18 14.50 6.67
N HIS A 249 23.90 13.20 6.79
CA HIS A 249 22.64 12.70 7.31
C HIS A 249 22.43 13.11 8.79
N GLU A 250 23.44 12.92 9.64
CA GLU A 250 23.39 13.34 11.05
C GLU A 250 23.20 14.86 11.18
N THR A 251 23.87 15.64 10.33
CA THR A 251 23.74 17.11 10.31
C THR A 251 22.34 17.54 9.87
N SER A 252 21.80 16.89 8.84
CA SER A 252 20.41 17.13 8.37
C SER A 252 19.38 16.79 9.44
N CYS A 253 19.56 15.67 10.15
CA CYS A 253 18.72 15.28 11.27
C CYS A 253 18.75 16.31 12.41
N LYS A 254 19.94 16.84 12.76
CA LYS A 254 20.06 17.92 13.76
C LYS A 254 19.32 19.19 13.32
N PHE A 255 19.45 19.57 12.06
CA PHE A 255 18.76 20.74 11.52
C PHE A 255 17.23 20.57 11.53
N LEU A 256 16.73 19.38 11.15
CA LEU A 256 15.31 19.04 11.23
C LEU A 256 14.77 19.11 12.67
N LEU A 257 15.54 18.62 13.65
CA LEU A 257 15.18 18.71 15.06
C LEU A 257 15.07 20.16 15.53
N GLN A 258 16.05 21.01 15.17
CA GLN A 258 16.00 22.44 15.48
C GLN A 258 14.78 23.12 14.85
N HIS A 259 14.48 22.82 13.57
CA HIS A 259 13.29 23.35 12.89
C HIS A 259 11.99 22.88 13.55
N LYS A 260 11.91 21.62 13.98
CA LYS A 260 10.75 21.07 14.70
C LYS A 260 10.54 21.79 16.04
N GLU A 261 11.61 22.06 16.77
CA GLU A 261 11.56 22.82 18.03
C GLU A 261 11.09 24.26 17.80
N GLN A 262 11.63 24.95 16.80
CA GLN A 262 11.18 26.29 16.41
C GLN A 262 9.71 26.30 16.00
N LEU A 263 9.27 25.33 15.21
CA LEU A 263 7.88 25.17 14.82
C LEU A 263 6.98 24.96 16.04
N ALA A 264 7.40 24.16 17.01
CA ALA A 264 6.66 23.96 18.26
C ALA A 264 6.53 25.28 19.06
N LYS A 265 7.60 26.08 19.14
CA LYS A 265 7.57 27.42 19.76
C LYS A 265 6.60 28.35 19.03
N CYS A 266 6.63 28.38 17.70
CA CYS A 266 5.70 29.18 16.90
C CYS A 266 4.24 28.73 17.07
N LYS A 267 3.97 27.43 17.09
CA LYS A 267 2.62 26.88 17.33
C LYS A 267 2.09 27.26 18.72
N SER A 268 2.94 27.19 19.75
CA SER A 268 2.57 27.62 21.11
C SER A 268 2.22 29.12 21.16
N LYS A 269 3.06 29.98 20.57
CA LYS A 269 2.78 31.42 20.46
C LYS A 269 1.49 31.70 19.70
N HIS A 270 1.26 31.00 18.58
CA HIS A 270 0.03 31.15 17.80
C HIS A 270 -1.21 30.76 18.62
N SER A 271 -1.16 29.63 19.34
CA SER A 271 -2.25 29.21 20.23
C SER A 271 -2.58 30.26 21.29
N SER A 272 -1.55 30.82 21.95
CA SER A 272 -1.73 31.91 22.92
C SER A 272 -2.33 33.17 22.29
N LEU A 273 -1.87 33.58 21.11
CA LEU A 273 -2.43 34.72 20.38
C LEU A 273 -3.91 34.50 20.00
N VAL A 274 -4.26 33.29 19.56
CA VAL A 274 -5.65 32.94 19.23
C VAL A 274 -6.54 33.02 20.48
N GLN A 275 -6.06 32.56 21.63
CA GLN A 275 -6.78 32.70 22.90
C GLN A 275 -6.98 34.17 23.29
N SER A 276 -5.93 35.00 23.23
CA SER A 276 -6.05 36.44 23.52
C SER A 276 -7.00 37.15 22.54
N ILE A 277 -6.99 36.79 21.25
CA ILE A 277 -7.95 37.35 20.27
C ILE A 277 -9.38 36.93 20.64
N ALA A 278 -9.61 35.68 21.05
CA ALA A 278 -10.93 35.22 21.46
C ALA A 278 -11.43 35.95 22.72
N GLU A 279 -10.55 36.22 23.69
CA GLU A 279 -10.87 37.01 24.88
C GLU A 279 -11.22 38.46 24.52
N LEU A 280 -10.42 39.11 23.66
CA LEU A 280 -10.68 40.46 23.18
C LEU A 280 -12.01 40.56 22.43
N ARG A 281 -12.34 39.55 21.61
CA ARG A 281 -13.64 39.47 20.92
C ARG A 281 -14.81 39.40 21.91
N LYS A 282 -14.73 38.54 22.92
CA LYS A 282 -15.75 38.44 23.97
C LYS A 282 -15.90 39.74 24.75
N PHE A 283 -14.78 40.41 25.06
CA PHE A 283 -14.80 41.71 25.73
C PHE A 283 -15.47 42.77 24.86
N LEU A 284 -15.14 42.82 23.57
CA LEU A 284 -15.74 43.75 22.62
C LEU A 284 -17.25 43.51 22.47
N GLU A 285 -17.68 42.25 22.32
CA GLU A 285 -19.10 41.89 22.25
C GLU A 285 -19.86 42.29 23.52
N LYS A 286 -19.24 42.14 24.70
CA LYS A 286 -19.79 42.62 25.96
C LYS A 286 -19.95 44.14 25.96
N VAL A 287 -18.92 44.88 25.58
CA VAL A 287 -18.96 46.35 25.52
C VAL A 287 -20.00 46.83 24.50
N GLU A 288 -20.10 46.19 23.33
CA GLU A 288 -21.15 46.49 22.34
C GLU A 288 -22.55 46.27 22.91
N SER A 289 -22.76 45.17 23.65
CA SER A 289 -24.04 44.89 24.31
C SER A 289 -24.39 45.95 25.38
N GLU A 290 -23.40 46.42 26.15
CA GLU A 290 -23.58 47.49 27.13
C GLU A 290 -23.89 48.82 26.45
N ILE A 291 -23.22 49.15 25.35
CA ILE A 291 -23.51 50.34 24.53
C ILE A 291 -24.95 50.28 24.00
N GLN A 292 -25.39 49.14 23.45
CA GLN A 292 -26.76 48.97 22.97
C GLN A 292 -27.79 49.15 24.11
N GLN A 293 -27.52 48.61 25.30
CA GLN A 293 -28.38 48.82 26.48
C GLN A 293 -28.45 50.28 26.92
N ILE A 294 -27.31 50.98 26.93
CA ILE A 294 -27.24 52.41 27.26
C ILE A 294 -27.99 53.23 26.22
N GLN A 295 -27.82 52.95 24.92
CA GLN A 295 -28.54 53.62 23.84
C GLN A 295 -30.06 53.40 23.97
N ALA A 296 -30.50 52.18 24.25
CA ALA A 296 -31.92 51.88 24.50
C ALA A 296 -32.47 52.64 25.72
N SER A 297 -31.69 52.71 26.80
CA SER A 297 -32.03 53.47 28.02
C SER A 297 -32.11 54.98 27.75
N LEU A 298 -31.17 55.51 26.98
CA LEU A 298 -31.14 56.91 26.56
C LEU A 298 -32.37 57.24 25.71
N HIS A 299 -32.67 56.43 24.70
CA HIS A 299 -33.86 56.60 23.86
C HIS A 299 -35.15 56.57 24.70
N LYS A 300 -35.25 55.66 25.69
CA LYS A 300 -36.37 55.61 26.63
C LYS A 300 -36.47 56.86 27.51
N LYS A 301 -35.33 57.40 27.98
CA LYS A 301 -35.32 58.65 28.76
C LYS A 301 -35.70 59.86 27.91
N GLU A 302 -35.24 59.93 26.66
CA GLU A 302 -35.59 60.99 25.73
C GLU A 302 -37.08 60.97 25.36
N SER A 303 -37.65 59.79 25.11
CA SER A 303 -39.10 59.66 24.87
C SER A 303 -39.90 60.07 26.10
N MET A 304 -39.50 59.62 27.30
CA MET A 304 -40.12 60.05 28.56
C MET A 304 -40.02 61.56 28.77
N LYS A 305 -38.86 62.16 28.49
CA LYS A 305 -38.66 63.62 28.59
C LYS A 305 -39.61 64.37 27.65
N LYS A 306 -39.80 63.89 26.41
CA LYS A 306 -40.78 64.47 25.47
C LYS A 306 -42.20 64.41 26.03
N VAL A 307 -42.61 63.26 26.60
CA VAL A 307 -43.92 63.11 27.26
C VAL A 307 -44.06 64.06 28.44
N MET A 308 -43.06 64.15 29.32
CA MET A 308 -43.08 65.07 30.47
C MET A 308 -43.17 66.54 30.05
N ILE A 309 -42.47 66.95 28.99
CA ILE A 309 -42.56 68.32 28.46
C ILE A 309 -43.97 68.59 27.91
N ALA A 310 -44.54 67.65 27.15
CA ALA A 310 -45.90 67.79 26.63
C ALA A 310 -46.94 67.88 27.75
N GLU A 311 -46.82 67.03 28.78
CA GLU A 311 -47.72 67.04 29.93
C GLU A 311 -47.56 68.31 30.78
N LYS A 312 -46.32 68.82 30.92
CA LYS A 312 -46.05 70.10 31.57
C LYS A 312 -46.74 71.25 30.81
N ILE A 313 -46.57 71.33 29.48
CA ILE A 313 -47.22 72.36 28.66
C ILE A 313 -48.75 72.28 28.81
N ARG A 314 -49.33 71.08 28.80
CA ARG A 314 -50.76 70.87 29.01
C ARG A 314 -51.23 71.33 30.39
N ASN A 315 -50.47 71.03 31.43
CA ASN A 315 -50.76 71.47 32.79
C ASN A 315 -50.62 73.00 32.93
N ASP A 316 -49.58 73.60 32.36
CA ASP A 316 -49.37 75.06 32.37
C ASP A 316 -50.53 75.78 31.66
N GLN A 317 -51.00 75.25 30.52
CA GLN A 317 -52.21 75.76 29.83
C GLN A 317 -53.45 75.66 30.71
N LYS A 318 -53.67 74.51 31.37
CA LYS A 318 -54.81 74.31 32.27
C LYS A 318 -54.77 75.22 33.50
N VAL A 319 -53.58 75.47 34.04
CA VAL A 319 -53.37 76.44 35.13
C VAL A 319 -53.70 77.85 34.65
N GLU A 320 -53.28 78.25 33.46
CA GLU A 320 -53.60 79.56 32.89
C GLU A 320 -55.11 79.71 32.62
N GLU A 321 -55.77 78.68 32.10
CA GLU A 321 -57.23 78.65 31.93
C GLU A 321 -57.97 78.78 33.26
N LEU A 322 -57.54 78.04 34.30
CA LEU A 322 -58.10 78.14 35.64
C LEU A 322 -57.87 79.54 36.24
N ASN A 323 -56.67 80.10 36.09
CA ASN A 323 -56.36 81.46 36.56
C ASN A 323 -57.18 82.52 35.81
N ALA A 324 -57.41 82.34 34.50
CA ALA A 324 -58.27 83.21 33.71
C ALA A 324 -59.74 83.09 34.14
N ALA A 325 -60.23 81.86 34.38
CA ALA A 325 -61.56 81.62 34.93
C ALA A 325 -61.72 82.25 36.32
N MET A 326 -60.71 82.12 37.18
CA MET A 326 -60.71 82.69 38.53
C MET A 326 -60.67 84.23 38.49
N ARG A 327 -59.92 84.82 37.55
CA ARG A 327 -59.98 86.27 37.26
C ARG A 327 -61.36 86.71 36.78
N LYS A 328 -62.01 85.98 35.87
CA LYS A 328 -63.39 86.26 35.43
C LYS A 328 -64.39 86.18 36.59
N ILE A 329 -64.26 85.18 37.46
CA ILE A 329 -65.11 85.04 38.66
C ILE A 329 -64.89 86.22 39.64
N ARG A 330 -63.65 86.68 39.82
CA ARG A 330 -63.33 87.84 40.66
C ARG A 330 -63.85 89.16 40.10
N LEU A 331 -63.87 89.30 38.77
CA LEU A 331 -64.32 90.51 38.08
C LEU A 331 -65.83 90.53 37.79
N ASP A 332 -66.57 89.44 38.07
CA ASP A 332 -68.01 89.37 37.86
C ASP A 332 -68.75 90.32 38.82
N PRO A 333 -69.32 91.44 38.33
CA PRO A 333 -69.96 92.45 39.18
C PRO A 333 -71.19 91.92 39.93
N ARG A 334 -71.75 90.77 39.49
CA ARG A 334 -72.90 90.14 40.16
C ARG A 334 -72.58 89.59 41.55
N ARG A 335 -71.29 89.45 41.90
CA ARG A 335 -70.86 88.94 43.22
C ARG A 335 -70.41 89.98 44.23
N HIS A 336 -70.25 91.24 43.84
CA HIS A 336 -69.85 92.30 44.77
C HIS A 336 -70.93 92.64 45.84
N ASN A 337 -72.18 92.23 45.61
CA ASN A 337 -73.31 92.41 46.54
C ASN A 337 -73.90 91.08 47.07
N LEU A 338 -73.19 89.96 46.90
CA LEU A 338 -73.61 88.69 47.49
C LEU A 338 -73.11 88.64 48.94
N PRO A 339 -73.99 88.43 49.95
CA PRO A 339 -73.56 88.26 51.33
C PRO A 339 -72.48 87.21 51.40
N GLU A 340 -71.36 87.54 52.05
CA GLU A 340 -70.28 86.59 52.30
C GLU A 340 -70.92 85.32 52.86
N VAL A 341 -70.50 84.13 52.40
CA VAL A 341 -71.10 82.84 52.82
C VAL A 341 -71.18 82.74 54.35
N PHE A 342 -70.25 83.42 55.03
CA PHE A 342 -70.26 83.66 56.46
C PHE A 342 -71.50 84.40 56.99
N GLN A 343 -71.90 85.52 56.40
CA GLN A 343 -73.10 86.28 56.79
C GLN A 343 -74.38 85.47 56.60
N TYR A 344 -74.50 84.69 55.52
CA TYR A 344 -75.63 83.78 55.34
C TYR A 344 -75.67 82.67 56.40
N ALA A 345 -74.50 82.14 56.79
CA ALA A 345 -74.40 81.16 57.87
C ALA A 345 -74.77 81.75 59.24
N VAL A 346 -74.40 82.99 59.53
CA VAL A 346 -74.77 83.71 60.76
C VAL A 346 -76.29 83.92 60.82
N ILE A 347 -76.90 84.47 59.76
CA ILE A 347 -78.35 84.71 59.70
C ILE A 347 -79.13 83.40 59.82
N LYS A 348 -78.66 82.32 59.19
CA LYS A 348 -79.29 80.99 59.30
C LYS A 348 -79.24 80.45 60.73
N LYS A 349 -78.11 80.63 61.43
CA LYS A 349 -77.95 80.23 62.84
C LYS A 349 -78.85 81.04 63.77
N GLU A 350 -79.01 82.34 63.53
CA GLU A 350 -79.94 83.19 64.28
C GLU A 350 -81.39 82.74 64.07
N ASN A 351 -81.78 82.45 62.83
CA ASN A 351 -83.12 81.96 62.49
C ASN A 351 -83.43 80.60 63.15
N GLU A 352 -82.47 79.69 63.20
CA GLU A 352 -82.60 78.43 63.95
C GLU A 352 -82.73 78.66 65.47
N SER A 353 -82.03 79.65 66.02
CA SER A 353 -82.14 80.00 67.45
C SER A 353 -83.52 80.57 67.79
N LEU A 354 -84.06 81.44 66.92
CA LEU A 354 -85.42 81.99 67.04
C LEU A 354 -86.48 80.89 66.95
N LYS A 355 -86.36 79.95 66.00
CA LYS A 355 -87.28 78.79 65.89
C LYS A 355 -87.28 77.93 67.16
N LYS A 356 -86.11 77.71 67.78
CA LYS A 356 -86.02 76.99 69.07
C LYS A 356 -86.69 77.75 70.21
N ASN A 357 -86.53 79.07 70.26
CA ASN A 357 -87.19 79.90 71.27
C ASN A 357 -88.72 79.91 71.11
N ILE A 358 -89.24 80.01 69.87
CA ILE A 358 -90.67 79.90 69.58
C ILE A 358 -91.23 78.57 70.08
N LYS A 359 -90.56 77.44 69.80
CA LYS A 359 -90.98 76.12 70.32
C LYS A 359 -90.97 76.06 71.85
N LYS A 360 -89.97 76.64 72.52
CA LYS A 360 -89.94 76.70 73.98
C LYS A 360 -91.12 77.48 74.55
N TRP A 361 -91.48 78.62 73.94
CA TRP A 361 -92.63 79.41 74.37
C TRP A 361 -93.96 78.68 74.11
N GLN A 362 -94.12 78.02 72.97
CA GLN A 362 -95.27 77.17 72.69
C GLN A 362 -95.44 76.06 73.74
N ASN A 363 -94.36 75.38 74.12
CA ASN A 363 -94.41 74.37 75.17
C ASN A 363 -94.79 74.96 76.55
N LYS A 364 -94.31 76.17 76.87
CA LYS A 364 -94.72 76.86 78.12
C LYS A 364 -96.20 77.22 78.12
N VAL A 365 -96.75 77.64 76.98
CA VAL A 365 -98.20 77.92 76.83
C VAL A 365 -99.00 76.63 77.01
N VAL A 366 -98.61 75.52 76.38
CA VAL A 366 -99.28 74.22 76.54
C VAL A 366 -99.27 73.75 77.99
N VAL A 367 -98.15 73.90 78.71
CA VAL A 367 -98.07 73.54 80.14
C VAL A 367 -98.95 74.45 80.99
N ALA A 368 -99.01 75.75 80.69
CA ALA A 368 -99.89 76.69 81.39
C ALA A 368 -101.38 76.38 81.13
N GLU A 369 -101.76 76.03 79.90
CA GLU A 369 -103.12 75.61 79.54
C GLU A 369 -103.50 74.29 80.22
N GLN A 370 -102.60 73.30 80.27
CA GLN A 370 -102.82 72.04 81.01
C GLN A 370 -102.95 72.27 82.52
N ALA A 371 -102.12 73.13 83.10
CA ALA A 371 -102.23 73.50 84.52
C ALA A 371 -103.57 74.19 84.81
N ASN A 372 -104.03 75.09 83.94
CA ASN A 372 -105.32 75.75 84.09
C ASN A 372 -106.50 74.76 83.93
N MET A 373 -106.41 73.82 83.00
CA MET A 373 -107.38 72.72 82.84
C MET A 373 -107.43 71.80 84.07
N MET A 374 -106.27 71.46 84.66
CA MET A 374 -106.21 70.71 85.91
C MET A 374 -106.84 71.48 87.08
N HIS A 375 -106.58 72.80 87.17
CA HIS A 375 -107.14 73.66 88.21
C HIS A 375 -108.68 73.80 88.06
N LEU A 376 -109.18 73.95 86.83
CA LEU A 376 -110.62 73.95 86.53
C LEU A 376 -111.29 72.61 86.86
N ASN A 377 -110.61 71.49 86.58
CA ASN A 377 -111.10 70.15 86.93
C ASN A 377 -111.08 69.89 88.45
N ALA A 378 -110.10 70.44 89.18
CA ALA A 378 -110.06 70.40 90.64
C ALA A 378 -111.19 71.23 91.28
N LEU A 379 -111.51 72.39 90.71
CA LEU A 379 -112.67 73.21 91.11
C LEU A 379 -114.00 72.50 90.83
N LYS A 380 -114.16 71.85 89.67
CA LYS A 380 -115.35 71.03 89.37
C LYS A 380 -115.53 69.83 90.32
N LYS A 381 -114.44 69.23 90.81
CA LYS A 381 -114.50 68.17 91.83
C LYS A 381 -114.95 68.67 93.21
N LYS A 382 -114.62 69.91 93.60
CA LYS A 382 -115.10 70.53 94.85
C LYS A 382 -116.58 70.92 94.82
N TRP A 383 -117.15 71.18 93.65
CA TRP A 383 -118.58 71.55 93.51
C TRP A 383 -119.54 70.34 93.49
N LYS A 384 -119.04 69.11 93.32
CA LYS A 384 -119.84 67.87 93.41
C LYS A 384 -119.86 67.23 94.83
N GLN A 385 -119.25 67.89 95.82
CA GLN A 385 -119.26 67.49 97.25
C GLN A 385 -120.06 68.47 98.13
N ARG A 386 -120.95 69.26 97.54
CA ARG A 386 -122.11 69.88 98.16
C ARG A 386 -123.34 69.38 97.42
#